data_AF-A0A363TAU2-F1
#
_entry.id   AF-A0A363TAU2-F1
#
_cell.length_a   1.000
_cell.length_b   1.000
_cell.length_c   1.000
_cell.angle_alpha   90.00
_cell.angle_beta   90.00
_cell.angle_gamma   90.00
#
_symmetry.space_group_name_H-M   'P 1'
#
loop_
_entity.id
_entity.type
_entity.pdbx_description
1 polymer ?
#
loop_
_entity_poly.entity_id
_entity_poly.type
_entity_poly.pdbx_seq_one_letter_code
_entity_poly.pdbx_strand_id
1 'polypeptide(L)'
;MNTDLRPKRPWPDLIALLLAFSAAVITFFGAVLTYLSQAQIGSAPLWPLPGLVLVDWTLLGTIGFVTAFSCLRMKTAGWFRTTWIITGTFIPIAILGAFSIGMVVMLTFLLFVFSTVIIAIRYQAKWLESFGMLMLGSIGNLAILMAIITLSNQPQ
;
A
#
# COMPACT_ATOMS: atom_id res chain seq x y z
N MET A 1 8.45 -13.48 34.74
CA MET A 1 9.05 -12.35 34.00
C MET A 1 7.92 -11.61 33.30
N ASN A 2 7.36 -10.57 33.94
CA ASN A 2 6.24 -9.80 33.42
C ASN A 2 6.76 -8.82 32.36
N THR A 3 6.66 -9.17 31.08
CA THR A 3 6.87 -8.25 29.97
C THR A 3 5.56 -7.53 29.66
N ASP A 4 5.16 -6.61 30.53
CA ASP A 4 4.07 -5.67 30.22
C ASP A 4 4.59 -4.68 29.17
N LEU A 5 4.59 -5.12 27.91
CA LEU A 5 4.94 -4.35 26.70
C LEU A 5 3.83 -3.33 26.37
N ARG A 6 3.28 -2.64 27.37
CA ARG A 6 2.28 -1.60 27.12
C ARG A 6 2.96 -0.30 26.70
N PRO A 7 2.72 0.18 25.47
CA PRO A 7 3.23 1.46 25.02
C PRO A 7 2.74 2.62 25.92
N LYS A 8 3.66 3.32 26.61
CA LYS A 8 3.40 4.44 27.56
C LYS A 8 2.68 5.67 26.99
N ARG A 9 2.46 5.77 25.68
CA ARG A 9 1.88 6.95 25.00
C ARG A 9 1.06 6.52 23.78
N PRO A 10 -0.23 6.91 23.67
CA PRO A 10 -1.12 6.51 22.56
C PRO A 10 -0.94 7.35 21.28
N TRP A 11 -0.27 8.50 21.37
CA TRP A 11 -0.08 9.44 20.27
C TRP A 11 0.58 8.87 18.99
N PRO A 12 1.66 8.05 19.04
CA PRO A 12 2.25 7.50 17.81
C PRO A 12 1.30 6.54 17.07
N ASP A 13 0.48 5.79 17.80
CA ASP A 13 -0.50 4.88 17.22
C ASP A 13 -1.61 5.67 16.51
N LEU A 14 -2.05 6.77 17.13
CA LEU A 14 -2.98 7.74 16.52
C LEU A 14 -2.40 8.36 15.25
N ILE A 15 -1.13 8.79 15.27
CA ILE A 15 -0.48 9.38 14.08
C ILE A 15 -0.40 8.35 12.95
N ALA A 16 0.04 7.13 13.25
CA ALA A 16 0.11 6.06 12.25
C ALA A 16 -1.26 5.76 11.64
N LEU A 17 -2.31 5.71 12.47
CA LEU A 17 -3.67 5.48 12.01
C LEU A 17 -4.21 6.64 11.16
N LEU A 18 -3.95 7.89 11.57
CA LEU A 18 -4.35 9.08 10.80
C LEU A 18 -3.65 9.14 9.45
N LEU A 19 -2.37 8.76 9.37
CA LEU A 19 -1.63 8.67 8.11
C LEU A 19 -2.23 7.60 7.20
N ALA A 20 -2.48 6.40 7.73
CA ALA A 20 -3.07 5.30 6.97
C ALA A 20 -4.50 5.63 6.50
N PHE A 21 -5.29 6.27 7.36
CA PHE A 21 -6.63 6.73 7.02
C PHE A 21 -6.60 7.82 5.94
N SER A 22 -5.70 8.80 6.06
CA SER A 22 -5.53 9.84 5.05
C SER A 22 -5.11 9.25 3.71
N ALA A 23 -4.22 8.26 3.71
CA ALA A 23 -3.84 7.53 2.51
C ALA A 23 -5.06 6.83 1.86
N ALA A 24 -5.90 6.18 2.66
CA ALA A 24 -7.13 5.53 2.18
C ALA A 24 -8.14 6.54 1.59
N VAL A 25 -8.31 7.69 2.22
CA VAL A 25 -9.18 8.77 1.73
C VAL A 25 -8.65 9.32 0.40
N ILE A 26 -7.37 9.68 0.34
CA ILE A 26 -6.77 10.26 -0.87
C ILE A 26 -6.80 9.28 -2.03
N THR A 27 -6.51 7.99 -1.81
CA THR A 27 -6.59 6.96 -2.86
C THR A 27 -8.02 6.75 -3.35
N PHE A 28 -8.99 6.70 -2.44
CA PHE A 28 -10.40 6.53 -2.81
C PHE A 28 -10.93 7.72 -3.61
N PHE A 29 -10.78 8.95 -3.09
CA PHE A 29 -11.23 10.15 -3.79
C PHE A 29 -10.43 10.40 -5.06
N GLY A 30 -9.13 10.13 -5.06
CA GLY A 30 -8.29 10.16 -6.25
C GLY A 30 -8.86 9.24 -7.34
N ALA A 31 -9.15 7.99 -7.00
CA ALA A 31 -9.71 7.03 -7.95
C ALA A 31 -11.06 7.48 -8.51
N VAL A 32 -11.96 7.97 -7.65
CA VAL A 32 -13.26 8.50 -8.09
C VAL A 32 -13.10 9.70 -9.03
N LEU A 33 -12.22 10.65 -8.71
CA LEU A 33 -11.98 11.81 -9.56
C LEU A 33 -11.38 11.43 -10.92
N THR A 34 -10.42 10.52 -10.94
CA THR A 34 -9.82 10.02 -12.19
C THR A 34 -10.84 9.23 -13.02
N TYR A 35 -11.72 8.47 -12.38
CA TYR A 35 -12.82 7.79 -13.09
C TYR A 35 -13.79 8.79 -13.71
N LEU A 36 -14.25 9.80 -12.95
CA LEU A 36 -15.18 10.81 -13.44
C LEU A 36 -14.60 11.65 -14.57
N SER A 37 -13.31 12.02 -14.49
CA SER A 37 -12.66 12.80 -15.55
C SER A 37 -12.54 12.03 -16.85
N GLN A 38 -12.31 10.71 -16.78
CA GLN A 38 -12.24 9.87 -17.98
C GLN A 38 -13.62 9.53 -18.54
N ALA A 39 -14.64 9.33 -17.69
CA ALA A 39 -16.01 9.09 -18.12
C ALA A 39 -16.62 10.24 -18.95
N GLN A 40 -16.08 11.46 -18.80
CA GLN A 40 -16.50 12.63 -19.57
C GLN A 40 -15.88 12.69 -20.98
N ILE A 41 -14.84 11.91 -21.27
CA ILE A 41 -14.17 11.89 -22.57
C ILE A 41 -14.73 10.73 -23.40
N GLY A 42 -15.82 10.98 -24.12
CA GLY A 42 -16.59 9.96 -24.86
C GLY A 42 -15.85 9.22 -25.99
N SER A 43 -14.61 9.58 -26.31
CA SER A 43 -13.77 8.97 -27.35
C SER A 43 -12.43 8.44 -26.85
N ALA A 44 -12.14 8.56 -25.55
CA ALA A 44 -10.92 7.98 -24.98
C ALA A 44 -11.12 6.46 -24.82
N PRO A 45 -10.21 5.61 -25.34
CA PRO A 45 -10.29 4.19 -25.07
C PRO A 45 -10.19 3.98 -23.55
N LEU A 46 -11.30 3.53 -22.94
CA LEU A 46 -11.41 3.09 -21.53
C LEU A 46 -10.48 1.90 -21.20
N TRP A 47 -9.79 1.37 -22.22
CA TRP A 47 -8.95 0.19 -22.19
C TRP A 47 -7.53 0.55 -22.67
N PRO A 48 -6.46 -0.04 -22.09
CA PRO A 48 -6.48 -1.13 -21.10
C PRO A 48 -6.25 -0.71 -19.64
N LEU A 49 -5.77 0.49 -19.38
CA LEU A 49 -5.14 0.81 -18.09
C LEU A 49 -5.97 1.55 -17.02
N PRO A 50 -7.08 2.26 -17.28
CA PRO A 50 -7.71 3.02 -16.21
C PRO A 50 -8.37 2.17 -15.13
N GLY A 51 -9.20 1.19 -15.52
CA GLY A 51 -10.00 0.42 -14.55
C GLY A 51 -9.14 -0.39 -13.57
N LEU A 52 -8.13 -1.09 -14.08
CA LEU A 52 -7.25 -1.92 -13.25
C LEU A 52 -6.44 -1.05 -12.27
N VAL A 53 -5.92 0.09 -12.73
CA VAL A 53 -5.11 0.96 -11.87
C VAL A 53 -5.98 1.67 -10.82
N LEU A 54 -7.25 1.96 -11.11
CA LEU A 54 -8.22 2.45 -10.13
C LEU A 54 -8.52 1.41 -9.04
N VAL A 55 -8.59 0.12 -9.41
CA VAL A 55 -8.70 -0.99 -8.47
C VAL A 55 -7.42 -1.09 -7.63
N ASP A 56 -6.25 -1.03 -8.22
CA ASP A 56 -4.98 -1.05 -7.49
C ASP A 56 -4.85 0.13 -6.51
N TRP A 57 -5.38 1.29 -6.87
CA TRP A 57 -5.43 2.47 -6.00
C TRP A 57 -6.35 2.30 -4.80
N THR A 58 -7.57 1.83 -5.04
CA THR A 58 -8.51 1.56 -3.95
C THR A 58 -8.00 0.43 -3.05
N LEU A 59 -7.33 -0.58 -3.61
CA LEU A 59 -6.66 -1.64 -2.85
C LEU A 59 -5.50 -1.11 -2.01
N LEU A 60 -4.65 -0.24 -2.56
CA LEU A 60 -3.55 0.40 -1.81
C LEU A 60 -4.08 1.10 -0.55
N GLY A 61 -5.13 1.91 -0.70
CA GLY A 61 -5.75 2.62 0.42
C GLY A 61 -6.40 1.70 1.44
N THR A 62 -7.25 0.79 0.98
CA THR A 62 -8.06 -0.08 1.85
C THR A 62 -7.19 -1.11 2.55
N ILE A 63 -6.35 -1.84 1.83
CA ILE A 63 -5.45 -2.84 2.40
C ILE A 63 -4.43 -2.14 3.30
N GLY A 64 -3.90 -0.99 2.90
CA GLY A 64 -2.97 -0.21 3.72
C GLY A 64 -3.57 0.21 5.06
N PHE A 65 -4.81 0.73 5.05
CA PHE A 65 -5.50 1.08 6.29
C PHE A 65 -5.83 -0.15 7.16
N VAL A 66 -6.40 -1.21 6.56
CA VAL A 66 -6.81 -2.42 7.30
C VAL A 66 -5.61 -3.10 7.95
N THR A 67 -4.47 -3.14 7.27
CA THR A 67 -3.23 -3.73 7.81
C THR A 67 -2.65 -2.91 8.95
N ALA A 68 -2.55 -1.59 8.81
CA ALA A 68 -2.11 -0.70 9.88
C ALA A 68 -3.04 -0.79 11.11
N PHE A 69 -4.36 -0.75 10.88
CA PHE A 69 -5.36 -0.90 11.94
C PHE A 69 -5.27 -2.25 12.65
N SER A 70 -5.18 -3.34 11.88
CA SER A 70 -5.09 -4.71 12.44
C SER A 70 -3.80 -4.93 13.21
N CYS A 71 -2.67 -4.39 12.71
CA CYS A 71 -1.39 -4.43 13.39
C CYS A 71 -1.45 -3.73 14.76
N LEU A 72 -2.07 -2.54 14.82
CA LEU A 72 -2.23 -1.79 16.07
C LEU A 72 -3.20 -2.47 17.05
N ARG A 73 -4.28 -3.09 16.55
CA ARG A 73 -5.30 -3.73 17.38
C ARG A 73 -4.86 -5.08 17.93
N MET A 74 -4.28 -5.94 17.10
CA MET A 74 -3.96 -7.32 17.47
C MET A 74 -2.58 -7.46 18.10
N LYS A 75 -1.65 -6.52 17.84
CA LYS A 75 -0.30 -6.48 18.43
C LYS A 75 0.51 -7.77 18.28
N THR A 76 0.26 -8.56 17.24
CA THR A 76 1.01 -9.80 16.99
C THR A 76 2.12 -9.57 15.97
N ALA A 77 3.23 -10.29 16.14
CA ALA A 77 4.37 -10.25 15.22
C ALA A 77 4.00 -10.69 13.79
N GLY A 78 2.98 -11.53 13.63
CA GLY A 78 2.46 -11.96 12.32
C GLY A 78 1.90 -10.79 11.51
N TRP A 79 0.99 -10.00 12.10
CA TRP A 79 0.41 -8.84 11.42
C TRP A 79 1.45 -7.78 11.06
N PHE A 80 2.47 -7.64 11.90
CA PHE A 80 3.57 -6.73 11.62
C PHE A 80 4.36 -7.15 10.37
N ARG A 81 4.72 -8.44 10.26
CA ARG A 81 5.35 -8.99 9.04
C ARG A 81 4.47 -8.83 7.82
N THR A 82 3.17 -9.14 7.95
CA THR A 82 2.19 -8.98 6.86
C THR A 82 2.11 -7.54 6.38
N THR A 83 2.14 -6.55 7.30
CA THR A 83 2.14 -5.13 6.93
C THR A 83 3.35 -4.79 6.07
N TRP A 84 4.56 -5.23 6.46
CA TRP A 84 5.76 -5.01 5.66
C TRP A 84 5.75 -5.68 4.29
N ILE A 85 5.25 -6.92 4.22
CA ILE A 85 5.10 -7.63 2.94
C ILE A 85 4.16 -6.83 2.03
N ILE A 86 3.01 -6.40 2.55
CA ILE A 86 2.01 -5.65 1.79
C ILE A 86 2.58 -4.30 1.33
N THR A 87 3.29 -3.58 2.20
CA THR A 87 3.99 -2.35 1.84
C THR A 87 5.00 -2.59 0.72
N GLY A 88 5.74 -3.71 0.77
CA GLY A 88 6.63 -4.14 -0.31
C GLY A 88 5.91 -4.43 -1.61
N THR A 89 4.83 -5.22 -1.55
CA THR A 89 3.99 -5.56 -2.70
C THR A 89 3.51 -4.30 -3.41
N PHE A 90 3.18 -3.23 -2.70
CA PHE A 90 2.74 -1.99 -3.34
C PHE A 90 3.85 -1.15 -3.97
N ILE A 91 5.15 -1.43 -3.75
CA ILE A 91 6.25 -0.63 -4.33
C ILE A 91 6.24 -0.64 -5.87
N PRO A 92 6.26 -1.80 -6.56
CA PRO A 92 6.25 -1.82 -8.02
C PRO A 92 5.00 -1.15 -8.61
N ILE A 93 3.83 -1.38 -7.98
CA ILE A 93 2.56 -0.76 -8.38
C ILE A 93 2.62 0.75 -8.20
N ALA A 94 3.15 1.25 -7.08
CA ALA A 94 3.26 2.68 -6.83
C ALA A 94 4.19 3.36 -7.83
N ILE A 95 5.30 2.71 -8.22
CA ILE A 95 6.22 3.22 -9.24
C ILE A 95 5.51 3.30 -10.59
N LEU A 96 4.86 2.22 -11.03
CA LEU A 96 4.13 2.19 -12.31
C LEU A 96 2.96 3.19 -12.31
N GLY A 97 2.20 3.26 -11.23
CA GLY A 97 1.11 4.20 -11.05
C GLY A 97 1.59 5.65 -11.06
N ALA A 98 2.73 5.96 -10.45
CA ALA A 98 3.28 7.32 -10.43
C ALA A 98 3.59 7.82 -11.85
N PHE A 99 4.07 6.96 -12.75
CA PHE A 99 4.30 7.31 -14.16
C PHE A 99 3.00 7.41 -14.97
N SER A 100 1.94 6.68 -14.58
CA SER A 100 0.70 6.60 -15.34
C SER A 100 -0.36 7.63 -14.95
N ILE A 101 -0.57 7.88 -13.65
CA ILE A 101 -1.71 8.65 -13.12
C ILE A 101 -1.25 9.91 -12.37
N GLY A 102 0.02 9.96 -11.97
CA GLY A 102 0.65 11.15 -11.40
C GLY A 102 1.03 11.03 -9.92
N MET A 103 1.54 12.13 -9.35
CA MET A 103 2.21 12.15 -8.04
C MET A 103 1.31 11.77 -6.85
N VAL A 104 -0.01 11.74 -7.02
CA VAL A 104 -0.97 11.38 -5.96
C VAL A 104 -0.77 9.93 -5.48
N VAL A 105 -0.41 9.01 -6.40
CA VAL A 105 -0.11 7.60 -6.07
C VAL A 105 1.09 7.53 -5.14
N MET A 106 2.12 8.30 -5.48
CA MET A 106 3.37 8.33 -4.76
C MET A 106 3.18 8.94 -3.37
N LEU A 107 2.37 10.00 -3.26
CA LEU A 107 2.01 10.61 -1.98
C LEU A 107 1.29 9.61 -1.06
N THR A 108 0.29 8.90 -1.58
CA THR A 108 -0.47 7.90 -0.80
C THR A 108 0.38 6.73 -0.37
N PHE A 109 1.23 6.23 -1.27
CA PHE A 109 2.22 5.22 -0.92
C PHE A 109 3.18 5.70 0.18
N LEU A 110 3.70 6.93 0.09
CA LEU A 110 4.58 7.50 1.11
C LEU A 110 3.88 7.62 2.47
N LEU A 111 2.64 8.08 2.53
CA LEU A 111 1.85 8.13 3.76
C LEU A 111 1.72 6.74 4.40
N PHE A 112 1.50 5.71 3.57
CA PHE A 112 1.43 4.33 4.04
C PHE A 112 2.78 3.79 4.54
N VAL A 113 3.88 4.10 3.86
CA VAL A 113 5.24 3.76 4.31
C VAL A 113 5.54 4.44 5.65
N PHE A 114 5.24 5.73 5.79
CA PHE A 114 5.45 6.44 7.06
C PHE A 114 4.63 5.83 8.19
N SER A 115 3.37 5.47 7.94
CA SER A 115 2.55 4.74 8.92
C SER A 115 3.22 3.42 9.35
N THR A 116 3.67 2.62 8.37
CA THR A 116 4.36 1.34 8.61
C THR A 116 5.65 1.52 9.41
N VAL A 117 6.44 2.54 9.10
CA VAL A 117 7.69 2.88 9.81
C VAL A 117 7.42 3.30 11.24
N ILE A 118 6.40 4.13 11.51
CA ILE A 118 6.03 4.54 12.86
C ILE A 118 5.63 3.32 13.70
N ILE A 119 4.83 2.41 13.12
CA ILE A 119 4.47 1.14 13.74
C ILE A 119 5.73 0.32 14.04
N ALA A 120 6.68 0.24 13.11
CA ALA A 120 7.92 -0.51 13.28
C ALA A 120 8.81 0.01 14.41
N ILE A 121 9.00 1.32 14.47
CA ILE A 121 9.74 1.99 15.54
C ILE A 121 9.04 1.71 16.89
N ARG A 122 7.70 1.74 16.90
CA ARG A 122 6.91 1.54 18.13
C ARG A 122 7.06 0.13 18.71
N TYR A 123 7.06 -0.88 17.85
CA TYR A 123 7.17 -2.29 18.25
C TYR A 123 8.62 -2.78 18.36
N GLN A 124 9.61 -1.88 18.30
CA GLN A 124 11.05 -2.22 18.32
C GLN A 124 11.41 -3.34 17.34
N ALA A 125 10.85 -3.23 16.13
CA ALA A 125 11.03 -4.25 15.14
C ALA A 125 12.50 -4.40 14.72
N LYS A 126 12.89 -5.63 14.41
CA LYS A 126 14.19 -5.90 13.77
C LYS A 126 14.15 -5.35 12.35
N TRP A 127 14.87 -4.26 12.12
CA TRP A 127 14.91 -3.56 10.84
C TRP A 127 15.34 -4.46 9.68
N LEU A 128 16.33 -5.33 9.90
CA LEU A 128 16.82 -6.26 8.87
C LEU A 128 15.72 -7.23 8.42
N GLU A 129 14.96 -7.79 9.37
CA GLU A 129 13.86 -8.70 9.08
C GLU A 129 12.71 -7.96 8.37
N SER A 130 12.43 -6.74 8.82
CA SER A 130 11.39 -5.87 8.23
C SER A 130 11.71 -5.50 6.78
N PHE A 131 12.97 -5.16 6.51
CA PHE A 131 13.45 -4.89 5.16
C PHE A 131 13.41 -6.14 4.28
N GLY A 132 13.76 -7.31 4.82
CA GLY A 132 13.63 -8.59 4.13
C GLY A 132 12.18 -8.88 3.71
N MET A 133 11.21 -8.63 4.60
CA MET A 133 9.78 -8.79 4.30
C MET A 133 9.29 -7.82 3.23
N LEU A 134 9.74 -6.56 3.28
CA LEU A 134 9.46 -5.57 2.25
C LEU A 134 10.01 -6.01 0.90
N MET A 135 11.28 -6.42 0.83
CA MET A 135 11.89 -6.89 -0.41
C MET A 135 11.18 -8.13 -0.97
N LEU A 136 10.78 -9.06 -0.09
CA LEU A 136 10.03 -10.25 -0.49
C LEU A 136 8.68 -9.90 -1.10
N GLY A 137 7.95 -8.96 -0.49
CA GLY A 137 6.70 -8.43 -1.06
C GLY A 137 6.89 -7.77 -2.43
N SER A 138 7.93 -6.93 -2.56
CA SER A 138 8.26 -6.24 -3.82
C SER A 138 8.64 -7.22 -4.93
N ILE A 139 9.55 -8.15 -4.64
CA ILE A 139 10.01 -9.17 -5.60
C ILE A 139 8.85 -10.06 -6.00
N GLY A 140 8.03 -10.49 -5.04
CA GLY A 140 6.84 -11.29 -5.30
C GLY A 140 5.88 -10.60 -6.27
N ASN A 141 5.58 -9.32 -6.03
CA ASN A 141 4.71 -8.59 -6.96
C ASN A 141 5.35 -8.37 -8.33
N LEU A 142 6.64 -8.05 -8.38
CA LEU A 142 7.36 -7.87 -9.64
C LEU A 142 7.38 -9.17 -10.46
N ALA A 143 7.56 -10.32 -9.81
CA ALA A 143 7.49 -11.63 -10.45
C ALA A 143 6.09 -11.92 -11.02
N ILE A 144 5.02 -11.62 -10.27
CA ILE A 144 3.64 -11.76 -10.75
C ILE A 144 3.40 -10.85 -11.96
N LEU A 145 3.84 -9.59 -11.87
CA LEU A 145 3.67 -8.61 -12.94
C LEU A 145 4.42 -9.04 -14.21
N MET A 146 5.65 -9.55 -14.07
CA MET A 146 6.41 -10.13 -15.19
C MET A 146 5.71 -11.36 -15.77
N ALA A 147 5.17 -12.25 -14.93
CA ALA A 147 4.42 -13.43 -15.39
C ALA A 147 3.19 -13.01 -16.23
N ILE A 148 2.41 -12.03 -15.76
CA ILE A 148 1.26 -11.49 -16.49
C ILE A 148 1.69 -10.91 -17.84
N ILE A 149 2.75 -10.09 -17.89
CA ILE A 149 3.27 -9.52 -19.14
C ILE A 149 3.72 -10.61 -20.11
N THR A 150 4.39 -11.65 -19.62
CA THR A 150 4.83 -12.75 -20.49
C THR A 150 3.66 -13.55 -21.05
N LEU A 151 2.61 -13.77 -20.26
CA LEU A 151 1.39 -14.45 -20.71
C LEU A 151 0.59 -13.61 -21.70
N SER A 152 0.52 -12.28 -21.52
CA SER A 152 -0.21 -11.39 -22.44
C SER A 152 0.47 -11.24 -23.79
N ASN A 153 1.79 -11.45 -23.87
CA ASN A 153 2.58 -11.31 -25.08
C ASN A 153 2.72 -12.62 -25.89
N GLN A 154 2.03 -13.70 -25.49
CA GLN A 154 1.98 -14.89 -26.34
C GLN A 154 1.11 -14.61 -27.57
N PRO A 155 1.64 -14.77 -28.79
CA PRO A 155 0.85 -14.63 -30.01
C PRO A 155 -0.25 -15.71 -30.00
N GLN A 156 -1.50 -15.27 -30.19
CA GLN A 156 -2.63 -16.16 -30.46
C GLN A 156 -2.47 -16.82 -31.83
#